data_AF-A0ABD3KVP0-F1
#
_entry.id   AF-A0ABD3KVP0-F1
#
_cell.length_a   1.000
_cell.length_b   1.000
_cell.length_c   1.000
_cell.angle_alpha   90.00
_cell.angle_beta   90.00
_cell.angle_gamma   90.00
#
_symmetry.space_group_name_H-M   'P 1'
#
loop_
_entity.id
_entity.type
_entity.pdbx_description
1 polymer ?
#
loop_
_entity_poly.entity_id
_entity_poly.type
_entity_poly.pdbx_seq_one_letter_code
_entity_poly.pdbx_strand_id
1 'polypeptide(L)'
;MVRAGSAHPSRAETSAARAEPRMEDILQALANIGNLMERQAQQQLGAECRTQGLMEQFLKLKPPKFNRMGSPEEAEQWIDGMEQIFRLLDCNNAEKITLAEYQLEGNAKFWWRASNDIIFPTSIDVNWEEFVRAFNRKHFSDCAKDRKITEFVQLEQKELTIDQYEARFSELSRYAPRLIEDQEEKAKRFLKGLRIDIRKQLVPLNIRDYNEIYEMAQLVEQKLLRERSEFKKPLNFNDVRRGKRPYSG
;
A
#
# COMPACT_ATOMS: atom_id res chain seq x y z
N MET A 1 -64.67 -86.85 -22.88
CA MET A 1 -63.26 -86.92 -23.29
C MET A 1 -62.87 -85.59 -23.91
N VAL A 2 -61.81 -84.96 -23.38
CA VAL A 2 -60.91 -83.95 -24.02
C VAL A 2 -61.52 -82.54 -24.26
N ARG A 3 -61.17 -81.52 -23.43
CA ARG A 3 -60.06 -80.50 -23.56
C ARG A 3 -60.27 -79.56 -24.77
N ALA A 4 -59.96 -78.26 -24.79
CA ALA A 4 -59.26 -77.27 -23.96
C ALA A 4 -59.70 -75.89 -24.54
N GLY A 5 -59.65 -74.73 -23.87
CA GLY A 5 -58.48 -74.09 -23.28
C GLY A 5 -58.33 -72.70 -23.91
N SER A 6 -58.49 -71.65 -23.10
CA SER A 6 -58.39 -70.23 -23.44
C SER A 6 -57.00 -69.81 -23.93
N ALA A 7 -56.94 -68.73 -24.71
CA ALA A 7 -55.74 -67.89 -24.82
C ALA A 7 -56.12 -66.43 -25.14
N HIS A 8 -56.05 -65.56 -24.12
CA HIS A 8 -55.80 -64.12 -24.30
C HIS A 8 -54.38 -63.84 -23.77
N PRO A 9 -53.56 -63.04 -24.46
CA PRO A 9 -52.18 -62.80 -24.05
C PRO A 9 -52.13 -61.84 -22.87
N SER A 10 -51.37 -62.25 -21.86
CA SER A 10 -51.00 -61.49 -20.67
C SER A 10 -50.14 -60.28 -21.03
N ARG A 11 -50.59 -59.09 -20.63
CA ARG A 11 -49.81 -57.85 -20.61
C ARG A 11 -48.84 -57.96 -19.43
N ALA A 12 -47.55 -58.15 -19.73
CA ALA A 12 -46.49 -58.09 -18.73
C ALA A 12 -46.34 -56.63 -18.25
N GLU A 13 -46.90 -56.34 -17.08
CA GLU A 13 -46.53 -55.16 -16.30
C GLU A 13 -45.25 -55.49 -15.52
N THR A 14 -44.14 -54.92 -15.97
CA THR A 14 -42.87 -54.94 -15.24
C THR A 14 -43.04 -54.11 -13.96
N SER A 15 -43.32 -54.78 -12.84
CA SER A 15 -43.31 -54.20 -11.50
C SER A 15 -41.87 -53.81 -11.15
N ALA A 16 -41.57 -52.51 -11.17
CA ALA A 16 -40.37 -51.97 -10.54
C ALA A 16 -40.52 -52.17 -9.03
N ALA A 17 -39.87 -53.21 -8.50
CA ALA A 17 -39.81 -53.48 -7.07
C ALA A 17 -39.31 -52.23 -6.34
N ARG A 18 -40.17 -51.60 -5.54
CA ARG A 18 -39.81 -50.53 -4.62
C ARG A 18 -38.94 -51.18 -3.54
N ALA A 19 -37.62 -51.15 -3.72
CA ALA A 19 -36.68 -51.63 -2.73
C ALA A 19 -36.85 -50.80 -1.45
N GLU A 20 -37.31 -51.44 -0.37
CA GLU A 20 -37.27 -50.83 0.95
C GLU A 20 -35.80 -50.61 1.34
N PRO A 21 -35.43 -49.40 1.78
CA PRO A 21 -34.04 -49.11 2.15
C PRO A 21 -33.61 -50.04 3.27
N ARG A 22 -32.44 -50.67 3.12
CA ARG A 22 -31.93 -51.59 4.14
C ARG A 22 -31.53 -50.81 5.39
N MET A 23 -31.71 -51.44 6.55
CA MET A 23 -31.38 -50.83 7.85
C MET A 23 -29.91 -50.35 7.89
N GLU A 24 -28.97 -51.12 7.35
CA GLU A 24 -27.57 -50.70 7.15
C GLU A 24 -27.42 -49.39 6.37
N ASP A 25 -28.19 -49.19 5.29
CA ASP A 25 -28.09 -47.97 4.47
C ASP A 25 -28.57 -46.74 5.26
N ILE A 26 -29.61 -46.92 6.09
CA ILE A 26 -30.14 -45.87 6.98
C ILE A 26 -29.14 -45.55 8.08
N LEU A 27 -28.55 -46.56 8.72
CA LEU A 27 -27.55 -46.36 9.78
C LEU A 27 -26.27 -45.69 9.23
N GLN A 28 -25.84 -46.07 8.03
CA GLN A 28 -24.69 -45.46 7.36
C GLN A 28 -24.96 -43.98 6.99
N ALA A 29 -26.17 -43.66 6.51
CA ALA A 29 -26.55 -42.30 6.21
C ALA A 29 -26.55 -41.41 7.47
N LEU A 30 -27.07 -41.93 8.60
CA LEU A 30 -27.05 -41.22 9.88
C LEU A 30 -25.63 -41.01 10.40
N ALA A 31 -24.75 -42.00 10.28
CA ALA A 31 -23.33 -41.86 10.64
C ALA A 31 -22.63 -40.80 9.77
N ASN A 32 -22.91 -40.77 8.47
CA ASN A 32 -22.35 -39.76 7.56
C ASN A 32 -22.82 -38.34 7.90
N ILE A 33 -24.10 -38.17 8.25
CA ILE A 33 -24.65 -36.88 8.70
C ILE A 33 -24.02 -36.45 10.03
N GLY A 34 -23.85 -37.39 10.98
CA GLY A 34 -23.15 -37.14 12.24
C GLY A 34 -21.72 -36.62 12.02
N ASN A 35 -20.95 -37.30 11.17
CA ASN A 35 -19.59 -36.89 10.79
C ASN A 35 -19.56 -35.52 10.08
N LEU A 36 -20.55 -35.22 9.24
CA LEU A 36 -20.66 -33.93 8.56
C LEU A 36 -20.96 -32.79 9.54
N MET A 37 -21.89 -33.00 10.47
CA MET A 37 -22.23 -32.03 11.51
C MET A 37 -21.03 -31.76 12.42
N GLU A 38 -20.29 -32.80 12.81
CA GLU A 38 -19.10 -32.67 13.64
C GLU A 38 -17.99 -31.87 12.93
N ARG A 39 -17.76 -32.13 11.63
CA ARG A 39 -16.82 -31.33 10.82
C ARG A 39 -17.25 -29.88 10.68
N GLN A 40 -18.54 -29.60 10.49
CA GLN A 40 -19.06 -28.24 10.44
C GLN A 40 -18.90 -27.51 11.78
N ALA A 41 -19.21 -28.19 12.90
CA ALA A 41 -19.04 -27.61 14.24
C ALA A 41 -17.57 -27.29 14.53
N GLN A 42 -16.65 -28.20 14.20
CA GLN A 42 -15.20 -27.97 14.34
C GLN A 42 -14.70 -26.82 13.45
N GLN A 43 -15.20 -26.71 12.22
CA GLN A 43 -14.86 -25.59 11.31
C GLN A 43 -15.38 -24.24 11.83
N GLN A 44 -16.62 -24.20 12.33
CA GLN A 44 -17.21 -22.98 12.91
C GLN A 44 -16.45 -22.53 14.17
N LEU A 45 -16.20 -23.45 15.11
CA LEU A 45 -15.42 -23.16 16.32
C LEU A 45 -13.99 -22.70 15.99
N GLY A 46 -13.34 -23.32 14.98
CA GLY A 46 -12.02 -22.91 14.52
C GLY A 46 -12.00 -21.50 13.91
N ALA A 47 -13.03 -21.14 13.13
CA ALA A 47 -13.17 -19.82 12.54
C ALA A 47 -13.48 -18.74 13.60
N GLU A 48 -14.34 -19.03 14.57
CA GLU A 48 -14.64 -18.14 15.69
C GLU A 48 -13.41 -17.92 16.58
N CYS A 49 -12.64 -18.98 16.88
CA CYS A 49 -11.42 -18.87 17.67
C CYS A 49 -10.34 -18.05 16.94
N ARG A 50 -10.22 -18.20 15.60
CA ARG A 50 -9.33 -17.37 14.77
C ARG A 50 -9.75 -15.90 14.78
N THR A 51 -11.03 -15.60 14.61
CA THR A 51 -11.51 -14.20 14.56
C THR A 51 -11.31 -13.49 15.90
N GLN A 52 -11.59 -14.15 17.02
CA GLN A 52 -11.33 -13.59 18.36
C GLN A 52 -9.84 -13.35 18.61
N GLY A 53 -9.00 -14.37 18.35
CA GLY A 53 -7.55 -14.26 18.52
C GLY A 53 -6.92 -13.21 17.61
N LEU A 54 -7.41 -13.07 16.37
CA LEU A 54 -6.96 -12.06 15.42
C LEU A 54 -7.29 -10.66 15.89
N MET A 55 -8.51 -10.44 16.39
CA MET A 55 -8.93 -9.13 16.91
C MET A 55 -8.09 -8.70 18.12
N GLU A 56 -7.82 -9.62 19.05
CA GLU A 56 -6.96 -9.32 20.20
C GLU A 56 -5.53 -8.95 19.79
N GLN A 57 -4.93 -9.71 18.88
CA GLN A 57 -3.59 -9.43 18.36
C GLN A 57 -3.56 -8.10 17.60
N PHE A 58 -4.58 -7.84 16.79
CA PHE A 58 -4.76 -6.59 16.08
C PHE A 58 -4.76 -5.41 17.04
N LEU A 59 -5.61 -5.42 18.08
CA LEU A 59 -5.67 -4.33 19.06
C LEU A 59 -4.38 -4.15 19.86
N LYS A 60 -3.66 -5.24 20.17
CA LYS A 60 -2.35 -5.18 20.86
C LYS A 60 -1.31 -4.38 20.05
N LEU A 61 -1.41 -4.40 18.72
CA LEU A 61 -0.52 -3.65 17.83
C LEU A 61 -0.88 -2.16 17.71
N LYS A 62 -1.93 -1.70 18.41
CA LYS A 62 -2.39 -0.30 18.43
C LYS A 62 -2.60 0.28 17.01
N PRO A 63 -3.50 -0.32 16.23
CA PRO A 63 -3.77 0.08 14.87
C PRO A 63 -4.22 1.54 14.80
N PRO A 64 -3.84 2.26 13.74
CA PRO A 64 -4.20 3.67 13.58
C PRO A 64 -5.69 3.81 13.29
N LYS A 65 -6.28 4.89 13.80
CA LYS A 65 -7.69 5.26 13.58
C LYS A 65 -7.81 6.33 12.50
N PHE A 66 -8.91 6.33 11.75
CA PHE A 66 -9.15 7.32 10.71
C PHE A 66 -10.54 7.94 10.79
N ASN A 67 -10.60 9.26 10.99
CA ASN A 67 -11.85 10.01 11.21
C ASN A 67 -12.20 11.02 10.09
N ARG A 68 -11.38 11.08 9.01
CA ARG A 68 -11.50 11.98 7.84
C ARG A 68 -10.98 13.43 7.99
N MET A 69 -10.50 13.87 9.16
CA MET A 69 -9.93 15.24 9.28
C MET A 69 -8.42 15.27 9.00
N GLY A 70 -8.03 14.87 7.79
CA GLY A 70 -6.62 14.73 7.46
C GLY A 70 -6.23 15.23 6.10
N SER A 71 -4.95 15.55 5.96
CA SER A 71 -4.35 15.79 4.66
C SER A 71 -4.33 14.48 3.84
N PRO A 72 -4.17 14.58 2.52
CA PRO A 72 -4.05 13.42 1.64
C PRO A 72 -3.00 12.39 2.13
N GLU A 73 -1.94 12.86 2.77
CA GLU A 73 -0.86 12.06 3.37
C GLU A 73 -1.30 11.28 4.61
N GLU A 74 -2.22 11.82 5.42
CA GLU A 74 -2.74 11.09 6.59
C GLU A 74 -3.58 9.87 6.17
N ALA A 75 -4.30 9.99 5.06
CA ALA A 75 -5.05 8.88 4.49
C ALA A 75 -4.11 7.77 3.97
N GLU A 76 -3.01 8.15 3.32
CA GLU A 76 -1.98 7.22 2.87
C GLU A 76 -1.27 6.54 4.04
N GLN A 77 -0.81 7.32 5.03
CA GLN A 77 -0.18 6.80 6.24
C GLN A 77 -1.10 5.84 7.01
N TRP A 78 -2.40 6.10 7.00
CA TRP A 78 -3.36 5.18 7.60
C TRP A 78 -3.40 3.84 6.85
N ILE A 79 -3.47 3.85 5.52
CA ILE A 79 -3.42 2.61 4.72
C ILE A 79 -2.11 1.86 4.96
N ASP A 80 -0.96 2.53 4.91
CA ASP A 80 0.35 1.93 5.13
C ASP A 80 0.46 1.27 6.52
N GLY A 81 -0.01 1.97 7.56
CA GLY A 81 -0.02 1.44 8.93
C GLY A 81 -0.92 0.21 9.08
N MET A 82 -2.07 0.20 8.40
CA MET A 82 -2.97 -0.95 8.39
C MET A 82 -2.37 -2.13 7.63
N GLU A 83 -1.76 -1.90 6.46
CA GLU A 83 -1.11 -2.95 5.67
C GLU A 83 0.07 -3.60 6.40
N GLN A 84 0.85 -2.82 7.14
CA GLN A 84 1.94 -3.34 7.95
C GLN A 84 1.43 -4.35 8.99
N ILE A 85 0.34 -4.01 9.69
CA ILE A 85 -0.28 -4.88 10.68
C ILE A 85 -0.88 -6.12 10.02
N PHE A 86 -1.58 -5.96 8.89
CA PHE A 86 -2.17 -7.08 8.17
C PHE A 86 -1.15 -8.08 7.66
N ARG A 87 0.02 -7.61 7.21
CA ARG A 87 1.13 -8.47 6.80
C ARG A 87 1.71 -9.25 7.99
N LEU A 88 1.81 -8.61 9.15
CA LEU A 88 2.30 -9.26 10.36
C LEU A 88 1.36 -10.36 10.88
N LEU A 89 0.04 -10.16 10.71
CA LEU A 89 -1.00 -11.07 11.19
C LEU A 89 -1.47 -12.09 10.13
N ASP A 90 -0.91 -12.04 8.91
CA ASP A 90 -1.29 -12.87 7.76
C ASP A 90 -2.81 -12.84 7.45
N CYS A 91 -3.36 -11.62 7.44
CA CYS A 91 -4.79 -11.41 7.20
C CYS A 91 -5.19 -11.69 5.74
N ASN A 92 -6.29 -12.40 5.54
CA ASN A 92 -6.97 -12.48 4.24
C ASN A 92 -7.78 -11.20 3.93
N ASN A 93 -8.29 -11.06 2.70
CA ASN A 93 -9.01 -9.85 2.29
C ASN A 93 -10.25 -9.52 3.14
N ALA A 94 -11.04 -10.53 3.52
CA ALA A 94 -12.23 -10.31 4.35
C ALA A 94 -11.83 -9.81 5.75
N GLU A 95 -10.83 -10.44 6.36
CA GLU A 95 -10.27 -10.02 7.66
C GLU A 95 -9.74 -8.58 7.60
N LYS A 96 -9.00 -8.23 6.54
CA LYS A 96 -8.49 -6.87 6.35
C LYS A 96 -9.61 -5.83 6.34
N ILE A 97 -10.68 -6.07 5.59
CA ILE A 97 -11.80 -5.11 5.52
C ILE A 97 -12.53 -5.02 6.85
N THR A 98 -12.78 -6.15 7.54
CA THR A 98 -13.43 -6.13 8.86
C THR A 98 -12.62 -5.33 9.88
N LEU A 99 -11.30 -5.55 9.93
CA LEU A 99 -10.41 -4.84 10.84
C LEU A 99 -10.26 -3.36 10.47
N ALA A 100 -10.22 -3.04 9.17
CA ALA A 100 -10.19 -1.66 8.69
C ALA A 100 -11.47 -0.90 9.02
N GLU A 101 -12.64 -1.48 8.77
CA GLU A 101 -13.93 -0.91 9.15
C GLU A 101 -14.00 -0.60 10.65
N TYR A 102 -13.43 -1.48 11.47
CA TYR A 102 -13.37 -1.26 12.92
C TYR A 102 -12.58 0.00 13.29
N GLN A 103 -11.52 0.32 12.55
CA GLN A 103 -10.68 1.51 12.78
C GLN A 103 -11.17 2.79 12.10
N LEU A 104 -12.22 2.71 11.27
CA LEU A 104 -12.89 3.89 10.74
C LEU A 104 -13.77 4.52 11.82
N GLU A 105 -13.62 5.83 12.00
CA GLU A 105 -14.40 6.63 12.94
C GLU A 105 -15.13 7.78 12.23
N GLY A 106 -16.17 8.29 12.89
CA GLY A 106 -16.94 9.45 12.43
C GLY A 106 -17.35 9.38 10.95
N ASN A 107 -16.97 10.42 10.20
CA ASN A 107 -17.37 10.57 8.79
C ASN A 107 -16.80 9.49 7.86
N ALA A 108 -15.65 8.90 8.19
CA ALA A 108 -15.10 7.81 7.38
C ALA A 108 -15.93 6.54 7.55
N LYS A 109 -16.35 6.23 8.78
CA LYS A 109 -17.25 5.10 9.06
C LYS A 109 -18.60 5.24 8.38
N PHE A 110 -19.20 6.43 8.40
CA PHE A 110 -20.47 6.68 7.71
C PHE A 110 -20.34 6.51 6.20
N TRP A 111 -19.26 7.00 5.60
CA TRP A 111 -19.00 6.80 4.17
C TRP A 111 -18.86 5.32 3.82
N TRP A 112 -18.10 4.57 4.63
CA TRP A 112 -17.88 3.14 4.38
C TRP A 112 -19.20 2.37 4.40
N ARG A 113 -20.04 2.58 5.42
CA ARG A 113 -21.38 1.96 5.51
C ARG A 113 -22.28 2.28 4.31
N ALA A 114 -22.21 3.51 3.79
CA ALA A 114 -23.01 3.92 2.63
C ALA A 114 -22.47 3.40 1.30
N SER A 115 -21.18 3.03 1.24
CA SER A 115 -20.50 2.67 -0.01
C SER A 115 -20.19 1.19 -0.11
N ASN A 116 -20.13 0.45 1.02
CA ASN A 116 -19.76 -0.95 1.05
C ASN A 116 -20.61 -1.80 0.12
N ASP A 117 -21.94 -1.68 0.18
CA ASP A 117 -22.86 -2.45 -0.68
C ASP A 117 -22.75 -2.08 -2.18
N ILE A 118 -22.22 -0.89 -2.49
CA ILE A 118 -21.97 -0.43 -3.86
C ILE A 118 -20.62 -0.96 -4.37
N ILE A 119 -19.61 -0.98 -3.50
CA ILE A 119 -18.24 -1.41 -3.82
C ILE A 119 -18.17 -2.95 -3.87
N PHE A 120 -18.84 -3.63 -2.95
CA PHE A 120 -18.96 -5.08 -2.86
C PHE A 120 -20.43 -5.51 -2.88
N PRO A 121 -21.08 -5.51 -4.06
CA PRO A 121 -22.37 -6.18 -4.24
C PRO A 121 -22.26 -7.66 -3.85
N THR A 122 -23.38 -8.28 -3.48
CA THR A 122 -23.47 -9.66 -2.94
C THR A 122 -22.78 -10.73 -3.80
N SER A 123 -22.52 -10.47 -5.07
CA SER A 123 -21.86 -11.38 -6.02
C SER A 123 -20.37 -11.13 -6.25
N ILE A 124 -19.76 -10.14 -5.58
CA ILE A 124 -18.34 -9.80 -5.73
C ILE A 124 -17.57 -10.22 -4.49
N ASP A 125 -16.47 -10.94 -4.71
CA ASP A 125 -15.55 -11.32 -3.64
C ASP A 125 -14.91 -10.08 -3.02
N VAL A 126 -14.87 -10.09 -1.69
CA VAL A 126 -14.28 -9.01 -0.90
C VAL A 126 -12.79 -8.90 -1.22
N ASN A 127 -12.36 -7.72 -1.69
CA ASN A 127 -10.96 -7.47 -2.08
C ASN A 127 -10.42 -6.20 -1.41
N TRP A 128 -9.33 -6.34 -0.66
CA TRP A 128 -8.66 -5.23 -0.01
C TRP A 128 -8.25 -4.12 -1.00
N GLU A 129 -7.77 -4.48 -2.20
CA GLU A 129 -7.33 -3.49 -3.19
C GLU A 129 -8.46 -2.58 -3.67
N GLU A 130 -9.68 -3.12 -3.79
CA GLU A 130 -10.84 -2.34 -4.19
C GLU A 130 -11.29 -1.39 -3.06
N PHE A 131 -11.21 -1.85 -1.81
CA PHE A 131 -11.39 -0.97 -0.64
C PHE A 131 -10.39 0.20 -0.68
N VAL A 132 -9.09 -0.09 -0.84
CA VAL A 132 -8.03 0.94 -0.89
C VAL A 132 -8.30 1.92 -2.04
N ARG A 133 -8.71 1.41 -3.22
CA ARG A 133 -9.05 2.26 -4.36
C ARG A 133 -10.22 3.19 -4.07
N ALA A 134 -11.30 2.67 -3.50
CA ALA A 134 -12.48 3.46 -3.14
C ALA A 134 -12.19 4.45 -2.02
N PHE A 135 -11.44 4.02 -0.99
CA PHE A 135 -10.97 4.85 0.12
C PHE A 135 -10.14 6.02 -0.40
N ASN A 136 -9.14 5.74 -1.25
CA ASN A 136 -8.31 6.76 -1.87
C ASN A 136 -9.15 7.68 -2.76
N ARG A 137 -10.07 7.18 -3.58
CA ARG A 137 -10.95 8.07 -4.37
C ARG A 137 -11.76 9.03 -3.49
N LYS A 138 -12.22 8.58 -2.31
CA LYS A 138 -13.04 9.40 -1.40
C LYS A 138 -12.23 10.38 -0.56
N HIS A 139 -11.10 9.93 -0.05
CA HIS A 139 -10.31 10.64 0.97
C HIS A 139 -9.04 11.28 0.41
N PHE A 140 -8.53 10.74 -0.70
CA PHE A 140 -7.43 11.26 -1.50
C PHE A 140 -7.99 11.82 -2.82
N SER A 141 -8.72 12.95 -2.73
CA SER A 141 -9.41 13.56 -3.87
C SER A 141 -8.49 13.73 -5.08
N ASP A 142 -8.99 13.61 -6.31
CA ASP A 142 -8.15 13.78 -7.51
C ASP A 142 -7.47 15.16 -7.54
N CYS A 143 -8.13 16.20 -7.01
CA CYS A 143 -7.50 17.52 -6.80
C CYS A 143 -6.27 17.48 -5.88
N ALA A 144 -6.24 16.60 -4.88
CA ALA A 144 -5.10 16.43 -3.98
C ALA A 144 -3.94 15.69 -4.67
N LYS A 145 -4.25 14.66 -5.46
CA LYS A 145 -3.27 14.01 -6.35
C LYS A 145 -2.65 15.03 -7.31
N ASP A 146 -3.49 15.81 -7.97
CA ASP A 146 -3.04 16.83 -8.92
C ASP A 146 -2.16 17.88 -8.25
N ARG A 147 -2.49 18.28 -7.02
CA ARG A 147 -1.62 19.16 -6.22
C ARG A 147 -0.26 18.51 -5.96
N LYS A 148 -0.20 17.22 -5.60
CA LYS A 148 1.07 16.51 -5.38
C LYS A 148 1.89 16.34 -6.65
N ILE A 149 1.24 16.03 -7.78
CA ILE A 149 1.89 15.98 -9.09
C ILE A 149 2.44 17.36 -9.44
N THR A 150 1.68 18.43 -9.18
CA THR A 150 2.12 19.82 -9.41
C THR A 150 3.31 20.18 -8.52
N GLU A 151 3.25 19.82 -7.24
CA GLU A 151 4.35 20.00 -6.29
C GLU A 151 5.62 19.29 -6.78
N PHE A 152 5.49 18.06 -7.29
CA PHE A 152 6.60 17.32 -7.89
C PHE A 152 7.15 17.98 -9.17
N VAL A 153 6.27 18.50 -10.04
CA VAL A 153 6.67 19.19 -11.27
C VAL A 153 7.41 20.50 -11.00
N GLN A 154 7.05 21.18 -9.91
CA GLN A 154 7.63 22.46 -9.50
C GLN A 154 8.73 22.30 -8.44
N LEU A 155 9.13 21.06 -8.14
CA LEU A 155 10.11 20.79 -7.10
C LEU A 155 11.51 21.29 -7.51
N GLU A 156 12.04 22.18 -6.70
CA GLU A 156 13.38 22.77 -6.84
C GLU A 156 14.11 22.72 -5.49
N GLN A 157 15.43 22.54 -5.52
CA GLN A 157 16.28 22.45 -4.33
C GLN A 157 16.16 23.69 -3.44
N LYS A 158 16.19 24.89 -4.04
CA LYS A 158 16.16 26.17 -3.31
C LYS A 158 17.21 26.22 -2.19
N GLU A 159 16.78 26.31 -0.93
CA GLU A 159 17.63 26.37 0.26
C GLU A 159 17.81 24.99 0.93
N LEU A 160 17.23 23.92 0.39
CA LEU A 160 17.39 22.56 0.90
C LEU A 160 18.81 22.06 0.63
N THR A 161 19.32 21.24 1.53
CA THR A 161 20.51 20.41 1.24
C THR A 161 20.19 19.41 0.13
N ILE A 162 21.21 18.85 -0.51
CA ILE A 162 21.01 17.81 -1.53
C ILE A 162 20.24 16.61 -0.96
N ASP A 163 20.55 16.20 0.27
CA ASP A 163 19.85 15.09 0.94
C ASP A 163 18.38 15.41 1.21
N GLN A 164 18.07 16.64 1.63
CA GLN A 164 16.68 17.06 1.86
C GLN A 164 15.89 17.18 0.56
N TYR A 165 16.53 17.66 -0.50
CA TYR A 165 15.94 17.73 -1.83
C TYR A 165 15.68 16.33 -2.40
N GLU A 166 16.62 15.40 -2.25
CA GLU A 166 16.46 13.99 -2.63
C GLU A 166 15.29 13.35 -1.89
N ALA A 167 15.21 13.52 -0.57
CA ALA A 167 14.12 12.96 0.22
C ALA A 167 12.75 13.47 -0.26
N ARG A 168 12.64 14.78 -0.57
CA ARG A 168 11.42 15.37 -1.14
C ARG A 168 11.12 14.88 -2.56
N PHE A 169 12.14 14.71 -3.39
CA PHE A 169 12.00 14.19 -4.73
C PHE A 169 11.47 12.76 -4.70
N SER A 170 12.08 11.91 -3.88
CA SER A 170 11.68 10.52 -3.66
C SER A 170 10.25 10.44 -3.08
N GLU A 171 9.93 11.24 -2.07
CA GLU A 171 8.58 11.34 -1.50
C GLU A 171 7.51 11.65 -2.56
N LEU A 172 7.72 12.72 -3.33
CA LEU A 172 6.73 13.23 -4.29
C LEU A 172 6.64 12.40 -5.57
N SER A 173 7.72 11.73 -5.95
CA SER A 173 7.76 10.89 -7.15
C SER A 173 6.74 9.74 -7.12
N ARG A 174 6.36 9.27 -5.92
CA ARG A 174 5.35 8.23 -5.70
C ARG A 174 3.98 8.59 -6.27
N TYR A 175 3.65 9.90 -6.33
CA TYR A 175 2.38 10.37 -6.88
C TYR A 175 2.40 10.54 -8.40
N ALA A 176 3.57 10.47 -9.03
CA ALA A 176 3.74 10.71 -10.47
C ALA A 176 4.64 9.66 -11.15
N PRO A 177 4.33 8.35 -11.04
CA PRO A 177 5.18 7.28 -11.57
C PRO A 177 5.44 7.43 -13.08
N ARG A 178 4.46 7.91 -13.84
CA ARG A 178 4.59 8.17 -15.29
C ARG A 178 5.61 9.26 -15.64
N LEU A 179 5.95 10.16 -14.71
CA LEU A 179 6.94 11.23 -14.94
C LEU A 179 8.38 10.79 -14.67
N ILE A 180 8.58 9.63 -14.05
CA ILE A 180 9.90 9.10 -13.65
C ILE A 180 10.10 7.63 -14.07
N GLU A 181 9.27 7.14 -15.00
CA GLU A 181 9.33 5.78 -15.49
C GLU A 181 10.66 5.51 -16.20
N ASP A 182 11.08 6.46 -17.05
CA ASP A 182 12.39 6.47 -17.67
C ASP A 182 13.45 7.02 -16.68
N GLN A 183 14.48 6.21 -16.40
CA GLN A 183 15.56 6.58 -15.50
C GLN A 183 16.37 7.79 -16.00
N GLU A 184 16.51 7.95 -17.33
CA GLU A 184 17.20 9.11 -17.90
C GLU A 184 16.36 10.39 -17.71
N GLU A 185 15.03 10.31 -17.88
CA GLU A 185 14.13 11.45 -17.63
C GLU A 185 14.04 11.78 -16.14
N LYS A 186 14.07 10.77 -15.26
CA LYS A 186 14.19 10.95 -13.81
C LYS A 186 15.47 11.72 -13.47
N ALA A 187 16.61 11.31 -14.02
CA ALA A 187 17.91 11.95 -13.83
C ALA A 187 17.92 13.40 -14.33
N LYS A 188 17.41 13.65 -15.54
CA LYS A 188 17.26 15.01 -16.11
C LYS A 188 16.39 15.90 -15.24
N ARG A 189 15.28 15.37 -14.72
CA ARG A 189 14.36 16.12 -13.86
C ARG A 189 15.00 16.48 -12.53
N PHE A 190 15.68 15.53 -11.89
CA PHE A 190 16.45 15.80 -10.67
C PHE A 190 17.50 16.89 -10.90
N LEU A 191 18.33 16.75 -11.96
CA LEU A 191 19.33 17.74 -12.35
C LEU A 191 18.74 19.13 -12.63
N LYS A 192 17.55 19.18 -13.25
CA LYS A 192 16.86 20.44 -13.56
C LYS A 192 16.43 21.20 -12.30
N GLY A 193 16.02 20.49 -11.26
CA GLY A 193 15.59 21.11 -10.00
C GLY A 193 16.74 21.47 -9.05
N LEU A 194 17.98 21.03 -9.33
CA LEU A 194 19.15 21.44 -8.55
C LEU A 194 19.41 22.95 -8.64
N ARG A 195 19.95 23.51 -7.55
CA ARG A 195 20.35 24.91 -7.48
C ARG A 195 21.42 25.22 -8.54
N ILE A 196 21.37 26.43 -9.07
CA ILE A 196 22.14 26.82 -10.26
C ILE A 196 23.67 26.67 -10.10
N ASP A 197 24.20 26.90 -8.90
CA ASP A 197 25.61 26.77 -8.53
C ASP A 197 26.10 25.31 -8.59
N ILE A 198 25.25 24.36 -8.24
CA ILE A 198 25.52 22.93 -8.34
C ILE A 198 25.29 22.48 -9.78
N ARG A 199 24.14 22.82 -10.37
CA ARG A 199 23.75 22.42 -11.73
C ARG A 199 24.78 22.83 -12.79
N LYS A 200 25.37 24.02 -12.67
CA LYS A 200 26.43 24.50 -13.59
C LYS A 200 27.69 23.63 -13.59
N GLN A 201 28.00 22.95 -12.49
CA GLN A 201 29.18 22.06 -12.40
C GLN A 201 28.87 20.68 -12.98
N LEU A 202 27.61 20.24 -12.92
CA LEU A 202 27.20 18.89 -13.35
C LEU A 202 26.77 18.82 -14.82
N VAL A 203 26.13 19.86 -15.36
CA VAL A 203 25.64 19.88 -16.76
C VAL A 203 26.73 19.55 -17.79
N PRO A 204 27.97 20.08 -17.72
CA PRO A 204 29.01 19.76 -18.69
C PRO A 204 29.47 18.29 -18.68
N LEU A 205 29.24 17.57 -17.57
CA LEU A 205 29.63 16.17 -17.43
C LEU A 205 28.67 15.23 -18.19
N ASN A 206 27.48 15.71 -18.57
CA ASN A 206 26.49 14.96 -19.35
C ASN A 206 26.14 13.59 -18.73
N ILE A 207 26.08 13.54 -17.39
CA ILE A 207 25.73 12.34 -16.62
C ILE A 207 24.25 12.04 -16.86
N ARG A 208 23.94 10.75 -17.09
CA ARG A 208 22.58 10.26 -17.37
C ARG A 208 22.01 9.37 -16.28
N ASP A 209 22.85 8.95 -15.33
CA ASP A 209 22.43 8.13 -14.20
C ASP A 209 21.99 9.01 -13.03
N TYR A 210 20.87 8.65 -12.41
CA TYR A 210 20.30 9.40 -11.29
C TYR A 210 21.20 9.37 -10.05
N ASN A 211 21.76 8.19 -9.71
CA ASN A 211 22.56 8.03 -8.50
C ASN A 211 23.90 8.77 -8.64
N GLU A 212 24.51 8.71 -9.82
CA GLU A 212 25.74 9.44 -10.10
C GLU A 212 25.54 10.96 -10.01
N ILE A 213 24.42 11.50 -10.53
CA ILE A 213 24.08 12.92 -10.35
C ILE A 213 23.90 13.27 -8.88
N TYR A 214 23.24 12.41 -8.09
CA TYR A 214 23.04 12.62 -6.66
C TYR A 214 24.36 12.68 -5.89
N GLU A 215 25.23 11.68 -6.05
CA GLU A 215 26.55 11.62 -5.39
C GLU A 215 27.42 12.83 -5.76
N MET A 216 27.46 13.18 -7.06
CA MET A 216 28.23 14.33 -7.53
C MET A 216 27.66 15.65 -7.01
N ALA A 217 26.33 15.77 -6.89
CA ALA A 217 25.69 16.95 -6.32
C ALA A 217 26.06 17.12 -4.84
N GLN A 218 26.12 16.04 -4.05
CA GLN A 218 26.57 16.09 -2.66
C GLN A 218 28.02 16.57 -2.54
N LEU A 219 28.92 16.05 -3.39
CA LEU A 219 30.33 16.47 -3.41
C LEU A 219 30.48 17.96 -3.75
N VAL A 220 29.73 18.43 -4.75
CA VAL A 220 29.72 19.84 -5.15
C VAL A 220 29.15 20.74 -4.04
N GLU A 221 28.06 20.33 -3.38
CA GLU A 221 27.49 21.07 -2.26
C GLU A 221 28.51 21.22 -1.11
N GLN A 222 29.20 20.15 -0.73
CA GLN A 222 30.25 20.20 0.29
C GLN A 222 31.40 21.13 -0.10
N LYS A 223 31.84 21.08 -1.36
CA LYS A 223 32.89 21.97 -1.88
C LYS A 223 32.48 23.44 -1.77
N LEU A 224 31.27 23.79 -2.22
CA LEU A 224 30.75 25.15 -2.16
C LEU A 224 30.58 25.66 -0.72
N LEU A 225 30.18 24.78 0.21
CA LEU A 225 30.10 25.11 1.64
C LEU A 225 31.47 25.42 2.24
N ARG A 226 32.51 24.65 1.88
CA ARG A 226 33.89 24.90 2.30
C ARG A 226 34.41 26.23 1.77
N GLU A 227 34.26 26.50 0.48
CA GLU A 227 34.66 27.77 -0.14
C GLU A 227 33.98 28.95 0.57
N ARG A 228 32.66 28.88 0.80
CA ARG A 228 31.92 29.93 1.51
C ARG A 228 32.39 30.16 2.95
N SER A 229 32.91 29.13 3.63
CA SER A 229 33.47 29.24 4.97
C SER A 229 34.87 29.87 4.98
N GLU A 230 35.66 29.63 3.94
CA GLU A 230 37.00 30.21 3.78
C GLU A 230 36.95 31.71 3.48
N PHE A 231 35.99 32.14 2.64
CA PHE A 231 35.74 33.56 2.35
C PHE A 231 35.19 34.37 3.54
N LYS A 232 34.73 33.72 4.62
CA LYS A 232 34.24 34.39 5.85
C LYS A 232 35.32 34.57 6.92
N LYS A 233 36.55 34.11 6.70
CA LYS A 233 37.67 34.39 7.62
C LYS A 233 38.06 35.87 7.47
N PRO A 234 38.03 36.70 8.53
CA PRO A 234 38.49 38.08 8.43
C PRO A 234 39.98 38.08 8.05
N LEU A 235 40.33 38.83 7.00
CA LEU A 235 41.72 39.11 6.67
C LEU A 235 42.35 39.81 7.88
N ASN A 236 43.23 39.11 8.59
CA ASN A 236 43.99 39.68 9.70
C ASN A 236 44.95 40.75 9.15
N PHE A 237 44.57 42.02 9.24
CA PHE A 237 45.30 43.16 8.67
C PHE A 237 46.61 43.50 9.42
N ASN A 238 47.05 42.66 10.36
CA ASN A 238 48.15 42.99 11.28
C ASN A 238 49.54 42.57 10.79
N ASP A 239 49.69 41.86 9.67
CA ASP A 239 51.01 41.39 9.18
C ASP A 239 51.73 42.38 8.24
N VAL A 240 51.12 43.49 7.84
CA VAL A 240 51.72 44.42 6.84
C VAL A 240 52.64 45.49 7.47
N ARG A 241 52.67 45.66 8.81
CA ARG A 241 53.41 46.75 9.47
C ARG A 241 54.67 46.34 10.25
N ARG A 242 55.21 45.14 10.06
CA ARG A 242 56.53 44.75 10.61
C ARG A 242 57.57 44.62 9.50
N GLY A 243 57.93 45.73 8.89
CA GLY A 243 58.88 45.69 7.77
C GLY A 243 59.56 46.99 7.42
N LYS A 244 59.96 47.83 8.38
CA LYS A 244 61.00 48.86 8.15
C LYS A 244 61.80 49.10 9.44
N ARG A 245 63.04 48.61 9.51
CA ARG A 245 64.08 49.16 10.39
C ARG A 245 64.88 50.18 9.58
N PRO A 246 65.16 51.39 10.09
CA PRO A 246 66.09 52.30 9.43
C PRO A 246 67.53 51.88 9.71
N TYR A 247 68.38 51.98 8.69
CA TYR A 247 69.84 51.84 8.79
C TYR A 247 70.41 53.02 9.58
N SER A 248 71.25 52.74 10.57
CA SER A 248 72.12 53.72 11.21
C SER A 248 73.43 53.79 10.43
N GLY A 249 73.77 54.98 9.94
CA GLY A 249 75.09 55.37 9.45
C GLY A 249 75.51 56.66 10.11
#